data_AF-A0A9N9AF05-F1
#
_entry.id   AF-A0A9N9AF05-F1
#
_cell.length_a   1.000
_cell.length_b   1.000
_cell.length_c   1.000
_cell.angle_alpha   90.00
_cell.angle_beta   90.00
_cell.angle_gamma   90.00
#
_symmetry.space_group_name_H-M   'P 1'
#
loop_
_entity.id
_entity.type
_entity.pdbx_description
1 polymer ?
#
loop_
_entity_poly.entity_id
_entity_poly.type
_entity_poly.pdbx_seq_one_letter_code
_entity_poly.pdbx_strand_id
1 'polypeptide(L)'
;MPISSAIGLGVRSLASNSVHRCKRLNQFGSILTNPSFLVNCITKTPHHEDHARLLTVSPIAIPQQKKEHLEVERKFVFDVTKVPVMERNSGPVKFDSVKFICTKSFTDIYYDIDERGYPLTSQDIWLRQRDQKWECKTPTDLVASMDSYHELEDLNEISDFLRQTLGVQTLSSPKDSQSFGYWLNQNFSLTPFCTIKTTRQHYLLDGEFTLDLDTADFGHHVGEIELVVHLKNEIKNAEMKIARLLKKHDWFFDTSGTVMGKLSAYIGRFNRKQWECMERSGILKRKLYPESLDDVIKREKE
;
A
#
# COMPACT_ATOMS: atom_id res chain seq x y z
N MET A 1 24.85 -41.47 27.78
CA MET A 1 25.69 -41.31 28.99
C MET A 1 26.63 -42.50 29.10
N PRO A 2 27.79 -42.40 29.76
CA PRO A 2 28.67 -41.23 30.01
C PRO A 2 30.08 -41.53 29.40
N ILE A 3 31.30 -41.11 29.78
CA ILE A 3 31.86 -40.25 30.86
C ILE A 3 33.07 -39.43 30.30
N SER A 4 32.94 -38.11 30.12
CA SER A 4 34.08 -37.14 30.12
C SER A 4 35.17 -37.30 29.01
N SER A 5 36.19 -36.43 28.86
CA SER A 5 36.62 -35.26 29.66
C SER A 5 37.18 -34.11 28.83
N ALA A 6 37.20 -32.91 29.42
CA ALA A 6 37.70 -31.68 28.81
C ALA A 6 39.11 -31.31 29.28
N ILE A 7 39.82 -30.50 28.49
CA ILE A 7 40.98 -29.72 28.92
C ILE A 7 40.72 -28.26 28.53
N GLY A 8 40.92 -27.34 29.47
CA GLY A 8 40.81 -25.90 29.25
C GLY A 8 42.16 -25.21 29.28
N LEU A 9 42.28 -24.13 28.53
CA LEU A 9 43.37 -23.15 28.64
C LEU A 9 42.77 -21.74 28.62
N GLY A 10 43.38 -20.83 29.35
CA GLY A 10 43.16 -19.41 29.19
C GLY A 10 44.42 -18.65 29.61
N VAL A 11 44.51 -17.37 29.24
CA VAL A 11 45.13 -16.30 30.06
C VAL A 11 44.93 -14.94 29.36
N ARG A 12 44.40 -14.00 30.16
CA ARG A 12 44.48 -12.53 30.16
C ARG A 12 45.17 -11.78 29.00
N SER A 13 44.59 -10.62 28.66
CA SER A 13 45.33 -9.35 28.51
C SER A 13 44.48 -8.16 29.00
N LEU A 14 45.05 -6.95 29.08
CA LEU A 14 44.50 -5.74 29.74
C LEU A 14 44.67 -4.47 28.89
N ALA A 15 43.61 -3.65 28.78
CA ALA A 15 43.61 -2.17 28.60
C ALA A 15 42.14 -1.71 28.56
N SER A 16 41.58 -0.91 29.48
CA SER A 16 41.88 0.48 29.89
C SER A 16 41.60 1.55 28.82
N ASN A 17 40.52 2.32 29.00
CA ASN A 17 40.58 3.78 28.84
C ASN A 17 39.44 4.52 29.55
N SER A 18 39.63 5.83 29.78
CA SER A 18 38.87 6.61 30.77
C SER A 18 37.72 7.44 30.21
N VAL A 19 36.76 7.73 31.10
CA VAL A 19 35.72 8.76 30.97
C VAL A 19 36.31 10.13 30.60
N HIS A 20 35.63 10.86 29.72
CA HIS A 20 35.54 12.32 29.82
C HIS A 20 34.11 12.81 29.55
N ARG A 21 33.81 14.04 29.99
CA ARG A 21 32.47 14.48 30.40
C ARG A 21 32.21 15.90 29.93
N CYS A 22 31.10 16.15 29.22
CA CYS A 22 30.64 17.51 28.93
C CYS A 22 29.14 17.67 29.25
N LYS A 23 28.80 18.68 30.05
CA LYS A 23 27.43 19.09 30.40
C LYS A 23 27.42 20.60 30.66
N ARG A 24 26.60 21.33 29.90
CA ARG A 24 26.12 22.73 30.07
C ARG A 24 25.01 22.89 29.01
N LEU A 25 23.77 23.37 29.22
CA LEU A 25 23.19 24.33 30.18
C LEU A 25 23.87 25.72 30.09
N ASN A 26 23.16 26.84 29.90
CA ASN A 26 21.73 27.08 30.15
C ASN A 26 21.17 28.32 29.40
N GLN A 27 19.83 28.45 29.37
CA GLN A 27 19.02 29.68 29.39
C GLN A 27 19.25 30.85 28.41
N PHE A 28 18.19 31.22 27.67
CA PHE A 28 17.50 32.52 27.57
C PHE A 28 16.35 32.35 26.54
N GLY A 29 15.19 33.01 26.56
CA GLY A 29 14.52 33.90 27.52
C GLY A 29 13.09 34.19 27.01
N SER A 30 12.08 34.32 27.87
CA SER A 30 10.67 34.54 27.49
C SER A 30 10.30 36.02 27.38
N ILE A 31 9.26 36.40 26.59
CA ILE A 31 8.13 37.32 26.96
C ILE A 31 7.22 37.81 25.78
N LEU A 32 5.91 37.54 25.93
CA LEU A 32 4.67 38.30 25.58
C LEU A 32 4.20 38.70 24.13
N THR A 33 2.90 38.41 23.92
CA THR A 33 1.77 39.23 23.37
C THR A 33 1.58 39.62 21.89
N ASN A 34 0.41 39.19 21.38
CA ASN A 34 -0.51 39.83 20.40
C ASN A 34 -1.28 41.01 21.08
N PRO A 35 -2.11 41.90 20.44
CA PRO A 35 -2.66 41.83 19.06
C PRO A 35 -2.86 43.18 18.27
N SER A 36 -3.29 43.05 17.00
CA SER A 36 -4.33 43.84 16.26
C SER A 36 -4.41 45.41 16.22
N PHE A 37 -4.43 45.93 14.97
CA PHE A 37 -5.38 46.93 14.39
C PHE A 37 -5.19 48.48 14.50
N LEU A 38 -5.75 49.15 13.46
CA LEU A 38 -6.20 50.56 13.29
C LEU A 38 -5.24 51.73 12.88
N VAL A 39 -5.31 52.07 11.57
CA VAL A 39 -5.71 53.38 10.96
C VAL A 39 -4.77 54.61 10.91
N ASN A 40 -4.86 55.29 9.76
CA ASN A 40 -4.15 56.49 9.31
C ASN A 40 -4.40 57.79 10.09
N CYS A 41 -3.44 58.72 10.03
CA CYS A 41 -3.73 60.14 9.80
C CYS A 41 -2.63 60.80 8.93
N ILE A 42 -2.97 61.88 8.22
CA ILE A 42 -2.16 62.45 7.12
C ILE A 42 -1.81 63.93 7.41
N THR A 43 -0.55 64.31 7.20
CA THR A 43 -0.13 65.71 6.95
C THR A 43 0.88 65.81 5.80
N LYS A 44 1.08 67.03 5.28
CA LYS A 44 1.73 67.41 4.00
C LYS A 44 3.08 68.14 4.29
N THR A 45 4.09 68.35 3.43
CA THR A 45 4.52 68.02 2.03
C THR A 45 5.93 68.67 1.83
N PRO A 46 6.65 68.63 0.67
CA PRO A 46 6.62 67.76 -0.54
C PRO A 46 8.04 67.27 -0.97
N HIS A 47 8.16 66.75 -2.21
CA HIS A 47 9.38 66.61 -3.05
C HIS A 47 10.58 65.79 -2.52
N HIS A 48 10.66 64.54 -2.98
CA HIS A 48 11.59 64.20 -4.07
C HIS A 48 11.05 63.01 -4.89
N GLU A 49 11.44 62.90 -6.16
CA GLU A 49 11.03 61.79 -7.04
C GLU A 49 12.04 60.65 -6.96
N ASP A 50 11.68 59.57 -6.26
CA ASP A 50 12.42 58.30 -6.26
C ASP A 50 11.61 57.21 -6.97
N HIS A 51 12.22 56.54 -7.95
CA HIS A 51 11.59 55.48 -8.73
C HIS A 51 11.45 54.17 -7.93
N ALA A 52 10.46 54.12 -7.05
CA ALA A 52 10.09 52.92 -6.31
C ALA A 52 9.73 51.76 -7.27
N ARG A 53 10.64 50.78 -7.41
CA ARG A 53 10.31 49.50 -8.06
C ARG A 53 9.23 48.79 -7.26
N LEU A 54 8.02 48.74 -7.80
CA LEU A 54 6.94 47.89 -7.31
C LEU A 54 7.38 46.43 -7.37
N LEU A 55 7.82 45.89 -6.24
CA LEU A 55 8.00 44.45 -6.05
C LEU A 55 6.62 43.80 -6.02
N THR A 56 6.15 43.38 -7.19
CA THR A 56 4.96 42.54 -7.33
C THR A 56 5.21 41.23 -6.61
N VAL A 57 4.68 41.09 -5.39
CA VAL A 57 4.69 39.82 -4.65
C VAL A 57 3.80 38.84 -5.41
N SER A 58 4.42 37.98 -6.23
CA SER A 58 3.72 36.89 -6.89
C SER A 58 2.96 36.07 -5.85
N PRO A 59 1.67 35.74 -6.07
CA PRO A 59 0.94 34.91 -5.13
C PRO A 59 1.67 33.59 -4.96
N ILE A 60 1.90 33.18 -3.71
CA ILE A 60 2.53 31.89 -3.40
C ILE A 60 1.65 30.80 -4.02
N ALA A 61 2.18 30.12 -5.02
CA ALA A 61 1.51 29.00 -5.65
C ALA A 61 1.38 27.90 -4.61
N ILE A 62 0.19 27.78 -4.00
CA ILE A 62 -0.17 26.63 -3.15
C ILE A 62 0.06 25.39 -4.02
N PRO A 63 0.95 24.45 -3.62
CA PRO A 63 1.21 23.27 -4.41
C PRO A 63 -0.09 22.50 -4.62
N GLN A 64 -0.56 22.45 -5.87
CA GLN A 64 -1.68 21.59 -6.22
C GLN A 64 -1.24 20.15 -5.96
N GLN A 65 -1.82 19.51 -4.94
CA GLN A 65 -1.56 18.10 -4.70
C GLN A 65 -1.93 17.33 -5.97
N LYS A 66 -0.95 16.57 -6.50
CA LYS A 66 -1.18 15.67 -7.63
C LYS A 66 -2.37 14.78 -7.25
N LYS A 67 -3.46 14.84 -8.01
CA LYS A 67 -4.53 13.87 -7.89
C LYS A 67 -3.95 12.52 -8.28
N GLU A 68 -3.99 11.60 -7.35
CA GLU A 68 -3.59 10.21 -7.57
C GLU A 68 -4.85 9.34 -7.70
N HIS A 69 -4.67 8.09 -8.09
CA HIS A 69 -5.67 7.06 -7.92
C HIS A 69 -5.10 6.11 -6.87
N LEU A 70 -5.69 6.15 -5.68
CA LEU A 70 -5.24 5.43 -4.50
C LEU A 70 -6.34 4.45 -4.11
N GLU A 71 -6.09 3.17 -4.31
CA GLU A 71 -6.99 2.12 -3.85
C GLU A 71 -6.74 1.87 -2.36
N VAL A 72 -7.82 1.83 -1.58
CA VAL A 72 -7.82 1.40 -0.19
C VAL A 72 -8.68 0.14 -0.13
N GLU A 73 -8.04 -1.01 0.05
CA GLU A 73 -8.68 -2.32 -0.10
C GLU A 73 -8.54 -3.18 1.18
N ARG A 74 -9.60 -3.90 1.54
CA ARG A 74 -9.59 -4.88 2.62
C ARG A 74 -10.14 -6.21 2.14
N LYS A 75 -9.39 -7.27 2.41
CA LYS A 75 -9.74 -8.64 2.03
C LYS A 75 -10.53 -9.32 3.15
N PHE A 76 -11.46 -10.17 2.76
CA PHE A 76 -12.25 -11.02 3.65
C PHE A 76 -12.48 -12.41 3.03
N VAL A 77 -12.76 -13.42 3.85
CA VAL A 77 -13.28 -14.71 3.38
C VAL A 77 -14.79 -14.59 3.26
N PHE A 78 -15.37 -15.17 2.21
CA PHE A 78 -16.82 -15.22 2.03
C PHE A 78 -17.32 -16.64 1.83
N ASP A 79 -18.51 -16.89 2.36
CA ASP A 79 -19.24 -18.13 2.14
C ASP A 79 -20.12 -17.96 0.89
N VAL A 80 -19.82 -18.75 -0.14
CA VAL A 80 -20.54 -18.74 -1.42
C VAL A 80 -22.05 -18.95 -1.26
N THR A 81 -22.51 -19.64 -0.21
CA THR A 81 -23.93 -19.86 0.06
C THR A 81 -24.66 -18.61 0.57
N LYS A 82 -23.92 -17.63 1.10
CA LYS A 82 -24.46 -16.34 1.56
C LYS A 82 -24.59 -15.30 0.44
N VAL A 83 -23.94 -15.49 -0.71
CA VAL A 83 -23.98 -14.53 -1.83
C VAL A 83 -25.43 -14.27 -2.29
N PRO A 84 -26.30 -15.28 -2.51
CA PRO A 84 -27.71 -15.05 -2.84
C PRO A 84 -28.56 -14.43 -1.71
N VAL A 85 -28.03 -14.28 -0.49
CA VAL A 85 -28.68 -13.57 0.63
C VAL A 85 -28.27 -12.10 0.64
N MET A 86 -27.00 -11.82 0.32
CA MET A 86 -26.46 -10.48 0.07
C MET A 86 -27.11 -9.85 -1.18
N GLU A 87 -27.18 -10.57 -2.31
CA GLU A 87 -27.75 -10.07 -3.58
C GLU A 87 -29.24 -9.69 -3.46
N ARG A 88 -30.02 -10.43 -2.69
CA ARG A 88 -31.43 -10.12 -2.41
C ARG A 88 -31.62 -9.10 -1.28
N ASN A 89 -30.52 -8.60 -0.71
CA ASN A 89 -30.48 -7.74 0.48
C ASN A 89 -31.42 -8.24 1.60
N SER A 90 -31.33 -9.55 1.87
CA SER A 90 -32.22 -10.29 2.77
C SER A 90 -31.47 -10.91 3.96
N GLY A 91 -30.29 -10.38 4.29
CA GLY A 91 -29.53 -10.75 5.48
C GLY A 91 -30.11 -10.14 6.77
N PRO A 92 -29.56 -10.53 7.94
CA PRO A 92 -30.02 -10.02 9.25
C PRO A 92 -29.74 -8.52 9.43
N VAL A 93 -28.66 -8.01 8.83
CA VAL A 93 -28.41 -6.57 8.67
C VAL A 93 -28.42 -6.26 7.18
N LYS A 94 -29.27 -5.32 6.78
CA LYS A 94 -29.43 -4.92 5.38
C LYS A 94 -28.42 -3.85 4.98
N PHE A 95 -27.95 -3.97 3.75
CA PHE A 95 -27.27 -2.91 3.03
C PHE A 95 -28.27 -1.81 2.68
N ASP A 96 -27.79 -0.60 2.51
CA ASP A 96 -28.58 0.55 2.08
C ASP A 96 -28.85 0.43 0.56
N SER A 97 -27.89 -0.14 -0.20
CA SER A 97 -28.15 -0.68 -1.53
C SER A 97 -27.18 -1.81 -1.93
N VAL A 98 -27.63 -2.72 -2.80
CA VAL A 98 -26.80 -3.76 -3.43
C VAL A 98 -27.06 -3.71 -4.94
N LYS A 99 -26.02 -3.48 -5.73
CA LYS A 99 -26.11 -3.41 -7.20
C LYS A 99 -25.06 -4.31 -7.83
N PHE A 100 -25.49 -5.44 -8.39
CA PHE A 100 -24.66 -6.23 -9.29
C PHE A 100 -24.30 -5.39 -10.54
N ILE A 101 -23.03 -5.43 -10.92
CA ILE A 101 -22.49 -4.71 -12.09
C ILE A 101 -22.21 -5.70 -13.22
N CYS A 102 -21.40 -6.73 -12.98
CA CYS A 102 -21.11 -7.79 -13.94
C CYS A 102 -20.46 -9.01 -13.28
N THR A 103 -20.44 -10.13 -14.01
CA THR A 103 -19.47 -11.21 -13.80
C THR A 103 -18.44 -11.14 -14.92
N LYS A 104 -17.16 -11.15 -14.59
CA LYS A 104 -16.04 -11.18 -15.55
C LYS A 104 -15.08 -12.32 -15.21
N SER A 105 -14.46 -12.91 -16.22
CA SER A 105 -13.36 -13.87 -16.05
C SER A 105 -12.12 -13.35 -16.76
N PHE A 106 -10.98 -13.38 -16.10
CA PHE A 106 -9.69 -12.88 -16.59
C PHE A 106 -8.55 -13.82 -16.19
N THR A 107 -7.43 -13.77 -16.91
CA THR A 107 -6.21 -14.53 -16.62
C THR A 107 -5.10 -13.58 -16.21
N ASP A 108 -4.61 -13.72 -14.98
CA ASP A 108 -3.39 -13.06 -14.51
C ASP A 108 -2.18 -14.00 -14.69
N ILE A 109 -1.11 -13.49 -15.28
CA ILE A 109 0.22 -14.14 -15.30
C ILE A 109 1.17 -13.26 -14.48
N TYR A 110 1.69 -13.77 -13.37
CA TYR A 110 2.56 -13.02 -12.43
C TYR A 110 4.05 -13.26 -12.69
N TYR A 111 4.84 -12.19 -12.58
CA TYR A 111 6.27 -12.17 -12.91
C TYR A 111 7.13 -11.81 -11.69
N ASP A 112 8.17 -12.60 -11.44
CA ASP A 112 9.22 -12.38 -10.42
C ASP A 112 10.44 -13.26 -10.82
N ILE A 113 11.43 -13.46 -9.93
CA ILE A 113 12.58 -14.35 -10.23
C ILE A 113 13.22 -14.97 -8.97
N ASP A 114 13.53 -16.28 -8.98
CA ASP A 114 13.93 -17.01 -7.77
C ASP A 114 15.42 -16.93 -7.43
N GLU A 115 16.32 -16.83 -8.42
CA GLU A 115 17.76 -16.72 -8.18
C GLU A 115 18.16 -15.39 -7.53
N ARG A 116 17.28 -14.38 -7.59
CA ARG A 116 17.41 -13.10 -6.85
C ARG A 116 16.56 -13.05 -5.57
N GLY A 117 15.93 -14.15 -5.17
CA GLY A 117 15.15 -14.26 -3.94
C GLY A 117 13.75 -13.62 -4.01
N TYR A 118 13.13 -13.56 -5.20
CA TYR A 118 11.81 -12.95 -5.44
C TYR A 118 11.75 -11.45 -5.09
N PRO A 119 12.55 -10.60 -5.75
CA PRO A 119 12.72 -9.21 -5.39
C PRO A 119 11.46 -8.33 -5.58
N LEU A 120 10.41 -8.79 -6.28
CA LEU A 120 9.16 -8.05 -6.38
C LEU A 120 8.19 -8.43 -5.25
N THR A 121 7.78 -9.70 -5.13
CA THR A 121 6.79 -10.10 -4.12
C THR A 121 7.34 -9.99 -2.69
N SER A 122 8.65 -10.09 -2.51
CA SER A 122 9.30 -9.83 -1.20
C SER A 122 9.30 -8.34 -0.81
N GLN A 123 8.96 -7.43 -1.73
CA GLN A 123 8.88 -5.97 -1.50
C GLN A 123 7.45 -5.43 -1.63
N ASP A 124 6.42 -6.28 -1.64
CA ASP A 124 5.00 -5.91 -1.82
C ASP A 124 4.68 -5.33 -3.21
N ILE A 125 5.42 -5.77 -4.23
CA ILE A 125 5.25 -5.36 -5.64
C ILE A 125 4.67 -6.53 -6.43
N TRP A 126 3.61 -6.25 -7.20
CA TRP A 126 2.78 -7.28 -7.84
C TRP A 126 2.66 -7.03 -9.34
N LEU A 127 3.73 -7.35 -10.07
CA LEU A 127 3.79 -7.27 -11.53
C LEU A 127 3.05 -8.44 -12.18
N ARG A 128 2.04 -8.14 -13.00
CA ARG A 128 1.25 -9.12 -13.74
C ARG A 128 0.94 -8.68 -15.17
N GLN A 129 0.68 -9.67 -16.02
CA GLN A 129 -0.04 -9.47 -17.27
C GLN A 129 -1.48 -9.99 -17.09
N ARG A 130 -2.48 -9.11 -17.18
CA ARG A 130 -3.91 -9.45 -17.13
C ARG A 130 -4.51 -9.33 -18.51
N ASP A 131 -5.00 -10.43 -19.07
CA ASP A 131 -5.64 -10.47 -20.40
C ASP A 131 -4.91 -9.63 -21.48
N GLN A 132 -3.57 -9.80 -21.56
CA GLN A 132 -2.63 -9.08 -22.44
C GLN A 132 -2.30 -7.61 -22.09
N LYS A 133 -2.96 -7.00 -21.10
CA LYS A 133 -2.50 -5.74 -20.48
C LYS A 133 -1.43 -6.01 -19.41
N TRP A 134 -0.61 -5.01 -19.10
CA TRP A 134 0.32 -5.07 -17.97
C TRP A 134 -0.16 -4.18 -16.84
N GLU A 135 -0.09 -4.72 -15.62
CA GLU A 135 -0.60 -4.08 -14.40
C GLU A 135 0.46 -4.32 -13.31
N CYS A 136 0.87 -3.28 -12.59
CA CYS A 136 1.81 -3.39 -11.49
C CYS A 136 1.27 -2.65 -10.26
N LYS A 137 0.77 -3.39 -9.26
CA LYS A 137 0.49 -2.79 -7.94
C LYS A 137 1.81 -2.59 -7.21
N THR A 138 2.07 -1.36 -6.79
CA THR A 138 3.25 -0.93 -6.06
C THR A 138 2.83 -0.37 -4.69
N PRO A 139 3.60 -0.60 -3.61
CA PRO A 139 3.22 -0.15 -2.28
C PRO A 139 3.29 1.37 -2.18
N THR A 140 2.36 1.99 -1.44
CA THR A 140 2.46 3.41 -1.12
C THR A 140 3.44 3.63 0.05
N ASP A 141 4.10 4.79 0.11
CA ASP A 141 4.96 5.21 1.25
C ASP A 141 4.16 5.52 2.55
N LEU A 142 2.94 5.01 2.68
CA LEU A 142 1.96 5.47 3.66
C LEU A 142 1.77 4.44 4.76
N VAL A 143 1.65 4.93 5.99
CA VAL A 143 1.32 4.11 7.16
C VAL A 143 -0.19 3.82 7.15
N ALA A 144 -0.59 3.00 6.19
CA ALA A 144 -1.91 2.40 6.10
C ALA A 144 -2.01 1.16 7.01
N SER A 145 -3.20 0.95 7.51
CA SER A 145 -3.65 -0.22 8.29
C SER A 145 -4.42 -1.25 7.46
N MET A 146 -4.76 -0.87 6.23
CA MET A 146 -5.28 -1.71 5.16
C MET A 146 -4.28 -1.78 3.99
N ASP A 147 -4.56 -2.63 3.00
CA ASP A 147 -3.77 -2.65 1.77
C ASP A 147 -4.04 -1.35 0.99
N SER A 148 -2.98 -0.70 0.49
CA SER A 148 -3.09 0.44 -0.41
C SER A 148 -1.93 0.48 -1.39
N TYR A 149 -2.23 0.83 -2.65
CA TYR A 149 -1.28 0.73 -3.75
C TYR A 149 -1.42 1.91 -4.73
N HIS A 150 -0.37 2.11 -5.52
CA HIS A 150 -0.51 2.67 -6.87
C HIS A 150 -0.52 1.51 -7.87
N GLU A 151 -1.56 1.41 -8.70
CA GLU A 151 -1.62 0.51 -9.86
C GLU A 151 -1.06 1.26 -11.09
N LEU A 152 0.04 0.76 -11.66
CA LEU A 152 0.64 1.29 -12.89
C LEU A 152 0.16 0.44 -14.09
N GLU A 153 -0.43 1.08 -15.11
CA GLU A 153 -0.85 0.44 -16.38
C GLU A 153 0.05 0.82 -17.58
N ASP A 154 0.76 1.96 -17.54
CA ASP A 154 1.65 2.35 -18.66
C ASP A 154 2.97 1.58 -18.65
N LEU A 155 3.39 1.11 -19.83
CA LEU A 155 4.59 0.30 -19.97
C LEU A 155 5.87 1.05 -19.58
N ASN A 156 5.94 2.36 -19.81
CA ASN A 156 7.11 3.17 -19.46
C ASN A 156 7.16 3.46 -17.95
N GLU A 157 6.01 3.78 -17.34
CA GLU A 157 5.91 3.95 -15.89
C GLU A 157 6.28 2.65 -15.15
N ILE A 158 5.78 1.49 -15.61
CA ILE A 158 6.19 0.17 -15.09
C ILE A 158 7.69 -0.07 -15.33
N SER A 159 8.20 0.20 -16.53
CA SER A 159 9.62 0.02 -16.86
C SER A 159 10.55 0.83 -15.95
N ASP A 160 10.27 2.11 -15.75
CA ASP A 160 11.16 3.01 -15.02
C ASP A 160 11.06 2.79 -13.51
N PHE A 161 9.87 2.44 -12.99
CA PHE A 161 9.72 1.92 -11.63
C PHE A 161 10.55 0.65 -11.40
N LEU A 162 10.57 -0.29 -12.35
CA LEU A 162 11.38 -1.51 -12.25
C LEU A 162 12.89 -1.24 -12.36
N ARG A 163 13.34 -0.29 -13.19
CA ARG A 163 14.74 0.17 -13.23
C ARG A 163 15.20 0.67 -11.86
N GLN A 164 14.40 1.57 -11.26
CA GLN A 164 14.69 2.16 -9.95
C GLN A 164 14.68 1.11 -8.83
N THR A 165 13.64 0.28 -8.78
CA THR A 165 13.45 -0.75 -7.74
C THR A 165 14.52 -1.84 -7.77
N LEU A 166 14.87 -2.33 -8.97
CA LEU A 166 15.77 -3.48 -9.14
C LEU A 166 17.24 -3.07 -9.34
N GLY A 167 17.54 -1.77 -9.34
CA GLY A 167 18.88 -1.21 -9.46
C GLY A 167 19.52 -1.35 -10.86
N VAL A 168 18.71 -1.59 -11.90
CA VAL A 168 19.22 -1.95 -13.24
C VAL A 168 19.27 -0.73 -14.17
N GLN A 169 20.49 -0.33 -14.52
CA GLN A 169 20.74 0.68 -15.57
C GLN A 169 20.79 0.02 -16.94
N THR A 170 19.62 -0.20 -17.54
CA THR A 170 19.47 -0.58 -18.96
C THR A 170 19.05 0.63 -19.81
N LEU A 171 19.57 0.68 -21.03
CA LEU A 171 19.25 1.70 -22.04
C LEU A 171 18.14 1.26 -23.02
N SER A 172 17.65 0.02 -22.91
CA SER A 172 16.52 -0.43 -23.74
C SER A 172 15.19 -0.05 -23.11
N SER A 173 14.24 0.40 -23.94
CA SER A 173 12.83 0.58 -23.57
C SER A 173 11.98 -0.55 -24.16
N PRO A 174 10.81 -0.83 -23.56
CA PRO A 174 9.81 -1.68 -24.20
C PRO A 174 9.38 -1.08 -25.55
N LYS A 175 8.94 -1.93 -26.48
CA LYS A 175 8.39 -1.49 -27.78
C LYS A 175 6.87 -1.48 -27.78
N ASP A 176 6.27 -2.49 -27.15
CA ASP A 176 4.85 -2.79 -27.17
C ASP A 176 4.53 -3.80 -26.05
N SER A 177 3.23 -4.04 -25.78
CA SER A 177 2.78 -4.98 -24.73
C SER A 177 3.17 -6.43 -25.02
N GLN A 178 3.28 -6.81 -26.30
CA GLN A 178 3.52 -8.19 -26.73
C GLN A 178 4.97 -8.62 -26.46
N SER A 179 5.93 -7.71 -26.69
CA SER A 179 7.35 -7.89 -26.43
C SER A 179 7.77 -7.58 -24.99
N PHE A 180 6.90 -6.97 -24.17
CA PHE A 180 7.21 -6.58 -22.79
C PHE A 180 7.69 -7.74 -21.92
N GLY A 181 7.06 -8.92 -22.00
CA GLY A 181 7.49 -10.11 -21.25
C GLY A 181 8.89 -10.61 -21.63
N TYR A 182 9.29 -10.45 -22.89
CA TYR A 182 10.65 -10.73 -23.34
C TYR A 182 11.64 -9.64 -22.87
N TRP A 183 11.23 -8.37 -22.92
CA TRP A 183 12.01 -7.24 -22.40
C TRP A 183 12.28 -7.36 -20.89
N LEU A 184 11.28 -7.77 -20.09
CA LEU A 184 11.42 -8.04 -18.65
C LEU A 184 12.47 -9.12 -18.36
N ASN A 185 12.46 -10.22 -19.12
CA ASN A 185 13.43 -11.29 -18.99
C ASN A 185 14.85 -10.80 -19.36
N GLN A 186 15.02 -10.22 -20.55
CA GLN A 186 16.34 -9.77 -21.04
C GLN A 186 16.99 -8.70 -20.16
N ASN A 187 16.20 -7.86 -19.47
CA ASN A 187 16.73 -6.74 -18.70
C ASN A 187 16.80 -6.98 -17.19
N PHE A 188 15.93 -7.83 -16.62
CA PHE A 188 15.83 -8.02 -15.16
C PHE A 188 15.86 -9.49 -14.71
N SER A 189 15.87 -10.41 -15.67
CA SER A 189 15.63 -11.86 -15.51
C SER A 189 14.23 -12.21 -14.97
N LEU A 190 13.28 -11.28 -14.99
CA LEU A 190 11.90 -11.54 -14.54
C LEU A 190 11.20 -12.52 -15.48
N THR A 191 10.59 -13.57 -14.91
CA THR A 191 9.93 -14.66 -15.65
C THR A 191 8.55 -14.97 -15.06
N PRO A 192 7.61 -15.55 -15.86
CA PRO A 192 6.29 -15.91 -15.35
C PRO A 192 6.40 -17.12 -14.41
N PHE A 193 6.02 -16.94 -13.14
CA PHE A 193 6.11 -18.00 -12.12
C PHE A 193 4.74 -18.56 -11.68
N CYS A 194 3.66 -17.87 -12.02
CA CYS A 194 2.31 -18.18 -11.58
C CYS A 194 1.30 -17.69 -12.62
N THR A 195 0.30 -18.52 -12.93
CA THR A 195 -0.87 -18.14 -13.74
C THR A 195 -2.12 -18.47 -12.94
N ILE A 196 -3.05 -17.51 -12.83
CA ILE A 196 -4.32 -17.66 -12.12
C ILE A 196 -5.44 -17.17 -13.03
N LYS A 197 -6.42 -18.03 -13.33
CA LYS A 197 -7.69 -17.59 -13.90
C LYS A 197 -8.64 -17.26 -12.76
N THR A 198 -9.22 -16.07 -12.79
CA THR A 198 -10.17 -15.58 -11.79
C THR A 198 -11.51 -15.33 -12.45
N THR A 199 -12.58 -15.83 -11.83
CA THR A 199 -13.95 -15.37 -12.10
C THR A 199 -14.36 -14.45 -10.95
N ARG A 200 -14.69 -13.20 -11.29
CA ARG A 200 -15.02 -12.10 -10.38
C ARG A 200 -16.49 -11.72 -10.56
N GLN A 201 -17.26 -11.76 -9.49
CA GLN A 201 -18.59 -11.13 -9.43
C GLN A 201 -18.43 -9.73 -8.82
N HIS A 202 -18.77 -8.71 -9.58
CA HIS A 202 -18.52 -7.29 -9.27
C HIS A 202 -19.81 -6.57 -8.88
N TYR A 203 -19.80 -5.87 -7.75
CA TYR A 203 -20.93 -5.18 -7.16
C TYR A 203 -20.56 -3.77 -6.68
N LEU A 204 -21.55 -2.89 -6.63
CA LEU A 204 -21.51 -1.63 -5.89
C LEU A 204 -22.42 -1.77 -4.66
N LEU A 205 -21.88 -1.56 -3.46
CA LEU A 205 -22.62 -1.55 -2.19
C LEU A 205 -22.78 -0.13 -1.66
N ASP A 206 -23.95 0.16 -1.08
CA ASP A 206 -24.30 1.42 -0.39
C ASP A 206 -24.01 2.69 -1.22
N GLY A 207 -23.92 2.55 -2.55
CA GLY A 207 -23.62 3.62 -3.50
C GLY A 207 -22.15 4.04 -3.60
N GLU A 208 -21.25 3.56 -2.72
CA GLU A 208 -19.85 3.98 -2.70
C GLU A 208 -18.80 2.87 -2.71
N PHE A 209 -19.07 1.68 -2.17
CA PHE A 209 -18.06 0.63 -2.04
C PHE A 209 -18.05 -0.31 -3.24
N THR A 210 -16.89 -0.47 -3.87
CA THR A 210 -16.66 -1.62 -4.76
C THR A 210 -16.59 -2.88 -3.90
N LEU A 211 -17.38 -3.89 -4.26
CA LEU A 211 -17.24 -5.26 -3.77
C LEU A 211 -16.90 -6.16 -4.96
N ASP A 212 -15.78 -6.86 -4.87
CA ASP A 212 -15.44 -7.96 -5.76
C ASP A 212 -15.38 -9.29 -5.01
N LEU A 213 -16.11 -10.29 -5.53
CA LEU A 213 -16.10 -11.66 -5.04
C LEU A 213 -15.38 -12.55 -6.04
N ASP A 214 -14.17 -12.97 -5.70
CA ASP A 214 -13.32 -13.76 -6.59
C ASP A 214 -13.39 -15.26 -6.29
N THR A 215 -13.36 -16.04 -7.38
CA THR A 215 -13.08 -17.47 -7.40
C THR A 215 -11.93 -17.73 -8.36
N ALA A 216 -10.81 -18.22 -7.83
CA ALA A 216 -9.65 -18.64 -8.61
C ALA A 216 -9.74 -20.12 -9.03
N ASP A 217 -9.20 -20.44 -10.21
CA ASP A 217 -9.18 -21.77 -10.81
C ASP A 217 -8.52 -22.88 -9.96
N PHE A 218 -7.60 -22.52 -9.07
CA PHE A 218 -7.00 -23.45 -8.09
C PHE A 218 -7.83 -23.65 -6.81
N GLY A 219 -9.11 -23.28 -6.80
CA GLY A 219 -10.01 -23.49 -5.65
C GLY A 219 -9.67 -22.59 -4.47
N HIS A 220 -9.66 -21.28 -4.70
CA HIS A 220 -9.52 -20.27 -3.66
C HIS A 220 -10.55 -19.16 -3.86
N HIS A 221 -11.23 -18.78 -2.79
CA HIS A 221 -12.23 -17.71 -2.79
C HIS A 221 -11.76 -16.59 -1.87
N VAL A 222 -11.88 -15.35 -2.33
CA VAL A 222 -11.58 -14.15 -1.52
C VAL A 222 -12.49 -13.01 -1.94
N GLY A 223 -13.01 -12.29 -0.96
CA GLY A 223 -13.73 -11.05 -1.16
C GLY A 223 -12.80 -9.87 -0.97
N GLU A 224 -12.92 -8.86 -1.83
CA GLU A 224 -12.12 -7.64 -1.81
C GLU A 224 -13.13 -6.47 -1.77
N ILE A 225 -13.13 -5.69 -0.67
CA ILE A 225 -13.93 -4.45 -0.54
C ILE A 225 -12.99 -3.26 -0.69
N GLU A 226 -13.36 -2.32 -1.55
CA GLU A 226 -12.46 -1.28 -2.05
C GLU A 226 -13.11 0.10 -2.09
N LEU A 227 -12.33 1.13 -1.76
CA LEU A 227 -12.65 2.54 -2.01
C LEU A 227 -11.46 3.19 -2.74
N VAL A 228 -11.74 3.90 -3.83
CA VAL A 228 -10.75 4.74 -4.52
C VAL A 228 -10.80 6.15 -3.93
N VAL A 229 -9.64 6.68 -3.55
CA VAL A 229 -9.46 8.07 -3.10
C VAL A 229 -8.45 8.80 -3.96
N HIS A 230 -8.44 10.13 -3.89
CA HIS A 230 -7.63 10.99 -4.75
C HIS A 230 -6.54 11.79 -4.02
N LEU A 231 -6.65 11.90 -2.68
CA LEU A 231 -5.71 12.60 -1.83
C LEU A 231 -5.27 11.71 -0.65
N LYS A 232 -3.99 11.76 -0.29
CA LYS A 232 -3.39 10.89 0.74
C LYS A 232 -3.98 11.06 2.15
N ASN A 233 -4.66 12.18 2.42
CA ASN A 233 -5.39 12.42 3.67
C ASN A 233 -6.79 11.77 3.72
N GLU A 234 -7.35 11.35 2.58
CA GLU A 234 -8.65 10.67 2.51
C GLU A 234 -8.58 9.19 2.92
N ILE A 235 -7.39 8.57 2.83
CA ILE A 235 -7.18 7.13 3.09
C ILE A 235 -7.72 6.72 4.45
N LYS A 236 -7.38 7.42 5.55
CA LYS A 236 -7.86 7.08 6.90
C LYS A 236 -9.38 7.06 7.01
N ASN A 237 -10.07 7.92 6.25
CA ASN A 237 -11.54 7.96 6.20
C ASN A 237 -12.10 6.78 5.39
N ALA A 238 -11.45 6.40 4.29
CA ALA A 238 -11.78 5.19 3.53
C ALA A 238 -11.57 3.90 4.35
N GLU A 239 -10.44 3.77 5.04
CA GLU A 239 -10.17 2.66 5.97
C GLU A 239 -11.26 2.53 7.05
N MET A 240 -11.64 3.66 7.66
CA MET A 240 -12.66 3.74 8.69
C MET A 240 -14.06 3.39 8.15
N LYS A 241 -14.42 3.85 6.96
CA LYS A 241 -15.66 3.49 6.25
C LYS A 241 -15.72 1.99 5.97
N ILE A 242 -14.65 1.43 5.43
CA ILE A 242 -14.52 -0.01 5.15
C ILE A 242 -14.63 -0.82 6.46
N ALA A 243 -13.90 -0.44 7.52
CA ALA A 243 -13.97 -1.14 8.81
C ALA A 243 -15.38 -1.10 9.43
N ARG A 244 -16.10 0.02 9.29
CA ARG A 244 -17.50 0.15 9.72
C ARG A 244 -18.44 -0.73 8.91
N LEU A 245 -18.30 -0.78 7.57
CA LEU A 245 -19.12 -1.66 6.72
C LEU A 245 -18.90 -3.13 7.07
N LEU A 246 -17.63 -3.57 7.09
CA LEU A 246 -17.25 -4.95 7.42
C LEU A 246 -17.80 -5.37 8.78
N LYS A 247 -17.74 -4.49 9.80
CA LYS A 247 -18.26 -4.76 11.14
C LYS A 247 -19.80 -4.65 11.26
N LYS A 248 -20.47 -3.80 10.47
CA LYS A 248 -21.96 -3.73 10.36
C LYS A 248 -22.55 -5.01 9.77
N HIS A 249 -21.78 -5.74 8.96
CA HIS A 249 -22.23 -6.87 8.15
C HIS A 249 -21.34 -8.12 8.31
N ASP A 250 -20.84 -8.35 9.52
CA ASP A 250 -20.01 -9.51 9.91
C ASP A 250 -20.64 -10.87 9.56
N TRP A 251 -21.97 -10.94 9.50
CA TRP A 251 -22.72 -12.09 9.01
C TRP A 251 -22.31 -12.53 7.58
N PHE A 252 -21.84 -11.60 6.74
CA PHE A 252 -21.35 -11.84 5.39
C PHE A 252 -19.81 -11.74 5.29
N PHE A 253 -19.21 -10.71 5.90
CA PHE A 253 -17.78 -10.41 5.77
C PHE A 253 -16.93 -11.12 6.84
N ASP A 254 -16.51 -12.36 6.57
CA ASP A 254 -15.61 -13.06 7.50
C ASP A 254 -14.18 -12.49 7.43
N THR A 255 -13.85 -11.68 8.42
CA THR A 255 -12.51 -11.11 8.64
C THR A 255 -11.78 -11.77 9.81
N SER A 256 -12.28 -12.94 10.26
CA SER A 256 -11.65 -13.70 11.34
C SER A 256 -10.47 -14.55 10.84
N GLY A 257 -9.43 -14.65 11.65
CA GLY A 257 -8.22 -15.40 11.30
C GLY A 257 -7.43 -14.78 10.13
N THR A 258 -6.80 -15.65 9.35
CA THR A 258 -5.84 -15.25 8.29
C THR A 258 -6.51 -15.23 6.92
N VAL A 259 -6.78 -14.03 6.41
CA VAL A 259 -7.25 -13.84 5.03
C VAL A 259 -6.06 -13.80 4.07
N MET A 260 -6.10 -14.59 3.00
CA MET A 260 -5.10 -14.58 1.93
C MET A 260 -5.69 -14.04 0.62
N GLY A 261 -4.99 -13.11 -0.02
CA GLY A 261 -5.24 -12.76 -1.42
C GLY A 261 -4.86 -13.91 -2.37
N LYS A 262 -5.42 -13.88 -3.58
CA LYS A 262 -5.28 -14.93 -4.62
C LYS A 262 -3.83 -15.41 -4.79
N LEU A 263 -2.90 -14.50 -5.10
CA LEU A 263 -1.51 -14.85 -5.32
C LEU A 263 -0.80 -15.36 -4.05
N SER A 264 -1.09 -14.79 -2.88
CA SER A 264 -0.51 -15.27 -1.61
C SER A 264 -0.96 -16.71 -1.31
N ALA A 265 -2.23 -17.02 -1.54
CA ALA A 265 -2.77 -18.37 -1.41
C ALA A 265 -2.16 -19.36 -2.43
N TYR A 266 -1.89 -18.91 -3.66
CA TYR A 266 -1.17 -19.71 -4.65
C TYR A 266 0.28 -20.00 -4.21
N ILE A 267 1.02 -18.96 -3.81
CA ILE A 267 2.42 -19.08 -3.36
C ILE A 267 2.53 -20.01 -2.14
N GLY A 268 1.66 -19.85 -1.14
CA GLY A 268 1.63 -20.73 0.04
C GLY A 268 1.29 -22.19 -0.24
N ARG A 269 0.55 -22.47 -1.33
CA ARG A 269 0.23 -23.84 -1.78
C ARG A 269 1.31 -24.45 -2.67
N PHE A 270 1.94 -23.66 -3.54
CA PHE A 270 2.70 -24.18 -4.69
C PHE A 270 4.16 -23.68 -4.81
N ASN A 271 4.53 -22.56 -4.16
CA ASN A 271 5.89 -22.03 -4.20
C ASN A 271 6.44 -21.70 -2.79
N ARG A 272 6.87 -22.75 -2.09
CA ARG A 272 7.46 -22.67 -0.75
C ARG A 272 8.69 -21.74 -0.68
N LYS A 273 9.57 -21.71 -1.70
CA LYS A 273 10.75 -20.82 -1.70
C LYS A 273 10.34 -19.35 -1.60
N GLN A 274 9.34 -18.96 -2.38
CA GLN A 274 8.84 -17.59 -2.43
C GLN A 274 8.08 -17.22 -1.16
N TRP A 275 7.30 -18.16 -0.60
CA TRP A 275 6.70 -17.98 0.73
C TRP A 275 7.77 -17.70 1.80
N GLU A 276 8.85 -18.48 1.85
CA GLU A 276 9.97 -18.29 2.78
C GLU A 276 10.72 -16.96 2.54
N CYS A 277 10.76 -16.42 1.31
CA CYS A 277 11.27 -15.06 1.06
C CYS A 277 10.33 -13.97 1.59
N MET A 278 9.03 -14.06 1.28
CA MET A 278 8.00 -13.11 1.72
C MET A 278 7.76 -13.13 3.23
N GLU A 279 8.07 -14.24 3.90
CA GLU A 279 8.13 -14.35 5.36
C GLU A 279 9.33 -13.59 5.92
N ARG A 280 10.53 -13.83 5.38
CA ARG A 280 11.78 -13.19 5.83
C ARG A 280 11.82 -11.68 5.60
N SER A 281 11.15 -11.17 4.57
CA SER A 281 10.97 -9.72 4.37
C SER A 281 9.83 -9.10 5.19
N GLY A 282 9.06 -9.91 5.92
CA GLY A 282 7.96 -9.46 6.77
C GLY A 282 6.67 -9.10 6.03
N ILE A 283 6.62 -9.23 4.70
CA ILE A 283 5.42 -8.93 3.90
C ILE A 283 4.24 -9.80 4.34
N LEU A 284 4.45 -11.10 4.56
CA LEU A 284 3.39 -11.98 5.06
C LEU A 284 2.88 -11.54 6.43
N LYS A 285 3.72 -11.01 7.31
CA LYS A 285 3.25 -10.47 8.60
C LYS A 285 2.29 -9.30 8.41
N ARG A 286 2.57 -8.39 7.47
CA ARG A 286 1.70 -7.25 7.14
C ARG A 286 0.38 -7.68 6.48
N LYS A 287 0.44 -8.61 5.51
CA LYS A 287 -0.74 -9.05 4.73
C LYS A 287 -1.68 -9.98 5.50
N LEU A 288 -1.13 -10.88 6.31
CA LEU A 288 -1.91 -11.93 6.98
C LEU A 288 -2.41 -11.52 8.37
N TYR A 289 -1.78 -10.50 8.98
CA TYR A 289 -2.17 -9.94 10.27
C TYR A 289 -2.27 -8.39 10.19
N PRO A 290 -3.12 -7.84 9.30
CA PRO A 290 -3.37 -6.40 9.24
C PRO A 290 -4.12 -5.93 10.51
N GLU A 291 -4.20 -4.62 10.71
CA GLU A 291 -4.79 -4.06 11.93
C GLU A 291 -6.26 -4.47 12.12
N SER A 292 -6.71 -4.63 13.37
CA SER A 292 -8.08 -5.04 13.67
C SER A 292 -9.07 -3.94 13.30
N LEU A 293 -10.28 -4.33 12.87
CA LEU A 293 -11.33 -3.36 12.52
C LEU A 293 -11.70 -2.43 13.69
N ASP A 294 -11.56 -2.93 14.93
CA ASP A 294 -11.80 -2.14 16.14
C ASP A 294 -10.72 -1.08 16.38
N ASP A 295 -9.46 -1.35 16.07
CA ASP A 295 -8.37 -0.39 16.26
C ASP A 295 -8.37 0.67 15.15
N VAL A 296 -8.73 0.28 13.91
CA VAL A 296 -9.04 1.22 12.82
C VAL A 296 -10.14 2.19 13.20
N ILE A 297 -11.22 1.72 13.85
CA ILE A 297 -12.33 2.55 14.29
C ILE A 297 -11.96 3.41 15.53
N LYS A 298 -11.10 2.93 16.42
CA LYS A 298 -10.65 3.72 17.61
C LYS A 298 -9.84 4.95 17.22
N ARG A 299 -9.00 4.87 16.16
CA ARG A 299 -8.15 5.97 15.65
C ARG A 299 -8.91 7.19 15.10
N GLU A 300 -10.24 7.21 15.19
CA GLU A 300 -11.09 8.40 15.00
C GLU A 300 -11.08 9.34 16.24
N LYS A 301 -10.76 8.83 17.43
CA LYS A 301 -10.98 9.50 18.72
C LYS A 301 -9.72 10.12 19.34
N GLU A 302 -8.64 10.19 18.57
CA GLU A 302 -7.30 10.66 18.95
C GLU A 302 -6.79 11.73 17.99
#